data_AF-A0A838E7L2-F1
#
_entry.id   AF-A0A838E7L2-F1
#
_cell.length_a   1.000
_cell.length_b   1.000
_cell.length_c   1.000
_cell.angle_alpha   90.00
_cell.angle_beta   90.00
_cell.angle_gamma   90.00
#
_symmetry.space_group_name_H-M   'P 1'
#
loop_
_entity.id
_entity.type
_entity.pdbx_description
1 polymer ?
#
loop_
_entity_poly.entity_id
_entity_poly.type
_entity_poly.pdbx_seq_one_letter_code
_entity_poly.pdbx_strand_id
1 'polypeptide(L)'
;MRWEVLGRRTHDDAWTAVGAVHAPDRDLALLLAKESFFRHGEGVDLAVVLLADIHRFAEPELLEPSTDKSYRLQRGYPLGDKRRRAAERVQAAGATIDRPRPADRRARNTEHRSREAPSS
;
A
#
# COMPACT_ATOMS: atom_id res chain seq x y z
N MET A 1 -10.32 30.26 -3.50
CA MET A 1 -9.70 29.73 -2.27
C MET A 1 -8.88 28.50 -2.62
N ARG A 2 -7.91 28.07 -1.79
CA ARG A 2 -7.06 26.89 -2.05
C ARG A 2 -7.58 25.68 -1.28
N TRP A 3 -7.68 24.54 -1.97
CA TRP A 3 -8.13 23.26 -1.43
C TRP A 3 -7.03 22.23 -1.61
N GLU A 4 -6.69 21.51 -0.55
CA GLU A 4 -5.85 20.32 -0.63
C GLU A 4 -6.72 19.12 -1.00
N VAL A 5 -6.20 18.28 -1.89
CA VAL A 5 -6.88 17.11 -2.44
C VAL A 5 -6.28 15.86 -1.81
N LEU A 6 -7.16 15.01 -1.27
CA LEU A 6 -6.81 13.74 -0.67
C LEU A 6 -7.37 12.60 -1.52
N GLY A 7 -6.59 11.53 -1.66
CA GLY A 7 -6.97 10.33 -2.40
C GLY A 7 -6.70 9.04 -1.63
N ARG A 8 -7.40 7.98 -2.02
CA ARG A 8 -7.15 6.60 -1.58
C ARG A 8 -7.13 5.65 -2.76
N ARG A 9 -6.15 4.74 -2.81
CA ARG A 9 -6.01 3.78 -3.93
C ARG A 9 -6.91 2.56 -3.76
N THR A 10 -7.20 2.18 -2.52
CA THR A 10 -8.18 1.17 -2.12
C THR A 10 -9.02 1.69 -0.94
N HIS A 11 -10.16 1.05 -0.63
CA HIS A 11 -11.04 1.52 0.45
C HIS A 11 -10.41 1.44 1.84
N ASP A 12 -9.43 0.55 2.02
CA ASP A 12 -8.72 0.33 3.28
C ASP A 12 -7.47 1.20 3.42
N ASP A 13 -7.04 1.90 2.36
CA ASP A 13 -5.87 2.77 2.42
C ASP A 13 -6.15 4.02 3.26
N ALA A 14 -5.08 4.56 3.85
CA ALA A 14 -5.14 5.88 4.47
C ALA A 14 -5.28 6.98 3.41
N TRP A 15 -5.95 8.07 3.78
CA TRP A 15 -6.01 9.28 2.95
C TRP A 15 -4.60 9.85 2.75
N THR A 16 -4.24 10.11 1.49
CA THR A 16 -2.95 10.68 1.13
C THR A 16 -3.16 11.95 0.31
N ALA A 17 -2.38 12.99 0.58
CA ALA A 17 -2.41 14.21 -0.22
C ALA A 17 -1.86 13.94 -1.64
N VAL A 18 -2.65 14.26 -2.65
CA VAL A 18 -2.30 14.06 -4.07
C VAL A 18 -1.96 15.37 -4.78
N GLY A 19 -2.47 16.49 -4.29
CA GLY A 19 -2.25 17.81 -4.89
C GLY A 19 -3.19 18.85 -4.32
N ALA A 20 -3.29 20.00 -5.00
CA ALA A 20 -4.15 21.10 -4.59
C ALA A 20 -4.86 21.74 -5.79
N VAL A 21 -6.03 22.34 -5.55
CA VAL A 21 -6.80 23.09 -6.55
C VAL A 21 -7.25 24.45 -6.02
N HIS A 22 -7.46 25.40 -6.92
CA HIS A 22 -8.05 26.69 -6.59
C HIS A 22 -9.50 26.73 -7.08
N ALA A 23 -10.44 26.94 -6.16
CA ALA A 23 -11.88 26.98 -6.44
C ALA A 23 -12.59 27.94 -5.47
N PRO A 24 -13.76 28.49 -5.85
CA PRO A 24 -14.56 29.36 -5.00
C PRO A 24 -15.34 28.58 -3.93
N ASP A 25 -15.75 27.34 -4.22
CA ASP A 25 -16.55 26.48 -3.36
C ASP A 25 -16.08 25.02 -3.43
N ARG A 26 -16.68 24.19 -2.57
CA ARG A 26 -16.35 22.76 -2.43
C ARG A 26 -16.73 21.95 -3.68
N ASP A 27 -17.86 22.26 -4.30
CA ASP A 27 -18.40 21.42 -5.37
C ASP A 27 -17.56 21.58 -6.65
N LEU A 28 -17.14 22.81 -6.96
CA LEU A 28 -16.17 23.05 -8.02
C LEU A 28 -14.79 22.48 -7.68
N ALA A 29 -14.36 22.54 -6.41
CA ALA A 29 -13.10 21.93 -5.99
C ALA A 29 -13.08 20.41 -6.24
N LEU A 30 -14.16 19.71 -5.88
CA LEU A 30 -14.32 18.27 -6.13
C LEU A 30 -14.28 17.95 -7.64
N LEU A 31 -14.99 18.73 -8.45
CA LEU A 31 -15.00 18.55 -9.90
C LEU A 31 -13.60 18.72 -10.51
N LEU A 32 -12.91 19.82 -10.17
CA LEU A 32 -11.56 20.08 -10.65
C LEU A 32 -10.56 19.02 -10.18
N ALA A 33 -10.68 18.57 -8.93
CA ALA A 33 -9.81 17.54 -8.37
C ALA A 33 -10.02 16.18 -9.06
N LYS A 34 -11.27 15.79 -9.31
CA LYS A 34 -11.60 14.59 -10.10
C LYS A 34 -10.98 14.64 -11.49
N GLU A 35 -11.13 15.77 -12.19
CA GLU A 35 -10.61 15.95 -13.54
C GLU A 35 -9.09 16.09 -13.59
N SER A 36 -8.43 16.48 -12.51
CA SER A 36 -6.96 16.68 -12.51
C SER A 36 -6.21 15.44 -12.05
N PHE A 37 -6.72 14.72 -11.05
CA PHE A 37 -5.97 13.67 -10.33
C PHE A 37 -6.59 12.27 -10.39
N PHE A 38 -7.77 12.10 -11.02
CA PHE A 38 -8.49 10.81 -11.03
C PHE A 38 -8.99 10.40 -12.40
N ARG A 39 -8.36 10.91 -13.47
CA ARG A 39 -8.81 10.67 -14.85
C ARG A 39 -8.71 9.21 -15.28
N HIS A 40 -7.78 8.45 -14.69
CA HIS A 40 -7.47 7.09 -15.12
C HIS A 40 -7.65 6.04 -14.00
N GLY A 41 -8.54 6.29 -13.04
CA GLY A 41 -8.77 5.36 -11.93
C GLY A 41 -7.60 5.31 -10.95
N GLU A 42 -6.94 6.45 -10.74
CA GLU A 42 -5.77 6.60 -9.86
C GLU A 42 -6.10 6.32 -8.38
N GLY A 43 -7.39 6.33 -8.03
CA GLY A 43 -7.89 5.85 -6.75
C GLY A 43 -9.38 5.54 -6.76
N VAL A 44 -9.85 4.98 -5.66
CA VAL A 44 -11.26 4.57 -5.45
C VAL A 44 -12.08 5.63 -4.71
N ASP A 45 -11.41 6.63 -4.11
CA ASP A 45 -12.07 7.68 -3.34
C ASP A 45 -11.25 8.99 -3.36
N LEU A 46 -11.96 10.11 -3.25
CA LEU A 46 -11.46 11.48 -3.35
C LEU A 46 -12.12 12.34 -2.26
N ALA A 47 -11.33 13.15 -1.58
CA ALA A 47 -11.80 14.21 -0.70
C ALA A 47 -11.06 15.53 -0.96
N VAL A 48 -11.68 16.63 -0.55
CA VAL A 48 -11.05 17.96 -0.55
C VAL A 48 -11.19 18.58 0.82
N VAL A 49 -10.16 19.31 1.25
CA VAL A 49 -10.15 20.09 2.49
C VAL A 49 -9.68 21.51 2.16
N LEU A 50 -10.35 22.51 2.74
CA LEU A 50 -9.93 23.89 2.57
C LEU A 50 -8.60 24.08 3.28
N LEU A 51 -7.63 24.74 2.64
CA LEU A 51 -6.31 24.94 3.25
C LEU A 51 -6.38 25.68 4.59
N ALA A 52 -7.38 26.55 4.76
CA ALA A 52 -7.62 27.29 6.00
C ALA A 52 -8.06 26.39 7.18
N ASP A 53 -8.60 25.21 6.90
CA ASP A 53 -9.04 24.25 7.92
C ASP A 53 -7.90 23.30 8.36
N ILE A 54 -6.73 23.38 7.71
CA ILE A 54 -5.55 22.58 8.08
C ILE A 54 -4.78 23.30 9.18
N HIS A 55 -4.76 22.69 10.36
CA HIS A 55 -3.98 23.19 11.49
C HIS A 55 -2.56 22.64 11.48
N ARG A 56 -1.59 23.54 11.52
CA ARG A 56 -0.17 23.20 11.65
C ARG A 56 0.27 23.31 13.10
N PHE A 57 1.14 22.40 13.52
CA PHE A 57 1.85 22.55 14.79
C PHE A 57 2.87 23.70 14.67
N ALA A 58 2.92 24.57 15.68
CA ALA A 58 3.70 25.82 15.59
C ALA A 58 5.20 25.62 15.91
N GLU A 59 5.54 24.60 16.69
CA GLU A 59 6.88 24.38 17.23
C GLU A 59 7.49 23.07 16.67
N PRO A 60 8.03 23.07 15.45
CA PRO A 60 8.51 21.85 14.80
C PRO A 60 9.60 21.13 15.59
N GLU A 61 10.38 21.86 16.40
CA GLU A 61 11.44 21.32 17.25
C GLU A 61 10.92 20.31 18.29
N LEU A 62 9.67 20.45 18.75
CA LEU A 62 9.07 19.51 19.70
C LEU A 62 8.60 18.20 19.05
N LEU A 63 8.62 18.12 17.71
CA LEU A 63 8.33 16.87 16.99
C LEU A 63 9.52 15.91 17.04
N GLU A 64 10.72 16.41 17.35
CA GLU A 64 11.89 15.55 17.52
C GLU A 64 11.69 14.64 18.74
N PRO A 65 11.87 13.31 18.60
CA PRO A 65 11.71 12.41 19.72
C PRO A 65 12.76 12.72 20.79
N SER A 66 12.30 13.21 21.95
CA SER A 66 13.12 13.53 23.13
C SER A 66 13.83 12.33 23.77
N THR A 67 13.63 11.12 23.26
CA THR A 67 14.24 9.89 23.76
C THR A 67 14.52 8.96 22.60
N ASP A 68 15.66 8.30 22.63
CA ASP A 68 16.03 7.30 21.63
C ASP A 68 15.00 6.15 21.60
N LYS A 69 14.14 6.14 20.57
CA LYS A 69 13.16 5.08 20.29
C LYS A 69 13.73 4.03 19.33
N SER A 70 15.05 3.97 19.12
CA SER A 70 15.72 2.97 18.30
C SER A 70 15.31 1.54 18.66
N TYR A 71 15.01 1.27 19.94
CA TYR A 71 14.53 -0.04 20.41
C TYR A 71 13.14 -0.43 19.86
N ARG A 72 12.31 0.53 19.44
CA ARG A 72 10.96 0.30 18.85
C ARG A 72 11.02 0.08 17.35
N LEU A 73 12.13 0.45 16.70
CA LEU A 73 12.35 0.09 15.32
C LEU A 73 12.65 -1.40 15.30
N GLN A 74 11.71 -2.20 14.83
CA GLN A 74 11.91 -3.61 14.52
C GLN A 74 12.93 -3.67 13.38
N ARG A 75 14.23 -3.56 13.70
CA ARG A 75 15.32 -3.92 12.80
C ARG A 75 15.18 -5.41 12.58
N GLY A 76 14.37 -5.78 11.59
CA GLY A 76 14.11 -7.16 11.23
C GLY A 76 15.42 -7.91 11.19
N TYR A 77 15.45 -9.09 11.79
CA TYR A 77 16.62 -9.96 11.77
C TYR A 77 17.17 -10.03 10.34
N PRO A 78 18.44 -9.68 10.06
CA PRO A 78 18.95 -9.54 8.70
C PRO A 78 19.02 -10.92 8.03
N LEU A 79 17.91 -11.32 7.42
CA LEU A 79 17.74 -12.62 6.78
C LEU A 79 18.46 -12.67 5.42
N GLY A 80 18.81 -11.50 4.86
CA GLY A 80 19.51 -11.37 3.57
C GLY A 80 20.88 -12.06 3.56
N ASP A 81 21.71 -11.76 4.57
CA ASP A 81 23.05 -12.37 4.65
C ASP A 81 23.00 -13.86 4.94
N LYS A 82 22.02 -14.30 5.76
CA LYS A 82 21.80 -15.74 5.98
C LYS A 82 21.34 -16.45 4.70
N ARG A 83 20.44 -15.85 3.92
CA ARG A 83 19.98 -16.40 2.64
C ARG A 83 21.09 -16.48 1.61
N ARG A 84 21.94 -15.45 1.52
CA ARG A 84 23.10 -15.44 0.62
C ARG A 84 24.08 -16.55 0.96
N ARG A 85 24.48 -16.67 2.24
CA ARG A 85 25.36 -17.77 2.70
C ARG A 85 24.74 -19.15 2.53
N ALA A 86 23.42 -19.28 2.71
CA ALA A 86 22.72 -20.53 2.43
C ALA A 86 22.73 -20.86 0.94
N ALA A 87 22.48 -19.89 0.06
CA ALA A 87 22.54 -20.06 -1.39
C ALA A 87 23.94 -20.43 -1.88
N GLU A 88 24.99 -19.78 -1.35
CA GLU A 88 26.39 -20.11 -1.63
C GLU A 88 26.73 -21.55 -1.22
N ARG A 89 26.23 -22.02 -0.06
CA ARG A 89 26.40 -23.41 0.37
C ARG A 89 25.67 -24.41 -0.52
N VAL A 90 24.46 -24.08 -0.99
CA VAL A 90 23.71 -24.94 -1.92
C VAL A 90 24.41 -25.00 -3.29
N GLN A 91 24.93 -23.87 -3.79
CA GLN A 91 25.69 -23.81 -5.04
C GLN A 91 27.02 -24.57 -4.93
N ALA A 92 27.78 -24.37 -3.84
CA ALA A 92 29.03 -25.09 -3.60
C ALA A 92 28.83 -26.59 -3.43
N ALA A 93 27.67 -27.01 -2.89
CA ALA A 93 27.31 -28.42 -2.76
C ALA A 93 26.73 -29.03 -4.05
N GLY A 94 26.54 -28.24 -5.13
CA GLY A 94 25.92 -28.71 -6.37
C GLY A 94 24.51 -29.26 -6.19
N ALA A 95 23.84 -28.91 -5.08
CA ALA A 95 22.62 -29.55 -4.65
C ALA A 95 21.42 -28.94 -5.39
N THR A 96 20.97 -29.61 -6.45
CA THR A 96 19.68 -29.33 -7.09
C THR A 96 18.58 -29.94 -6.23
N ILE A 97 17.64 -29.12 -5.75
CA ILE A 97 16.43 -29.62 -5.10
C ILE A 97 15.52 -30.21 -6.19
N ASP A 98 15.77 -31.47 -6.54
CA ASP A 98 14.88 -32.27 -7.40
C ASP A 98 13.78 -32.90 -6.55
N ARG A 99 12.94 -32.04 -5.97
CA ARG A 99 11.71 -32.50 -5.32
C ARG A 99 10.54 -32.20 -6.23
N PRO A 100 9.58 -33.13 -6.40
CA PRO A 100 8.38 -32.85 -7.18
C PRO A 100 7.71 -31.61 -6.59
N ARG A 101 7.47 -30.61 -7.45
CA ARG A 101 6.80 -29.37 -7.06
C ARG A 101 5.46 -29.77 -6.45
N PRO A 102 5.17 -29.42 -5.18
CA PRO A 102 3.94 -29.82 -4.54
C PRO A 102 2.76 -29.34 -5.38
N ALA A 103 1.85 -30.25 -5.72
CA ALA A 103 0.76 -30.01 -6.65
C ALA A 103 0.03 -28.71 -6.31
N ASP A 104 -0.12 -27.85 -7.32
CA ASP A 104 -0.77 -26.54 -7.20
C ASP A 104 -2.12 -26.70 -6.50
N ARG A 105 -2.26 -26.00 -5.37
CA ARG A 105 -3.47 -26.03 -4.55
C ARG A 105 -4.67 -25.47 -5.32
N ARG A 106 -4.45 -24.66 -6.36
CA ARG A 106 -5.50 -24.13 -7.24
C ARG A 106 -6.18 -25.21 -8.08
N ALA A 107 -5.43 -26.20 -8.59
CA ALA A 107 -5.99 -27.26 -9.43
C ALA A 107 -7.02 -28.12 -8.68
N ARG A 108 -6.76 -28.41 -7.39
CA ARG A 108 -7.64 -29.22 -6.53
C ARG A 108 -9.01 -28.58 -6.26
N ASN A 109 -9.09 -27.24 -6.20
CA ASN A 109 -10.35 -26.55 -5.92
C ASN A 109 -11.27 -26.50 -7.15
N THR A 110 -10.71 -26.54 -8.37
CA THR A 110 -11.48 -26.60 -9.62
C THR A 110 -12.21 -27.92 -9.80
N GLU A 111 -11.60 -29.05 -9.42
CA GLU A 111 -12.22 -30.38 -9.51
C GLU A 111 -13.34 -30.59 -8.50
N HIS A 112 -13.25 -29.97 -7.32
CA HIS A 112 -14.30 -30.08 -6.31
C HIS A 112 -15.60 -29.38 -6.75
N ARG A 113 -15.48 -28.24 -7.44
CA ARG A 113 -16.64 -27.46 -7.91
C ARG A 113 -17.37 -28.11 -9.10
N SER A 114 -16.68 -28.93 -9.89
CA SER A 114 -17.27 -29.63 -11.04
C SER A 114 -18.04 -30.90 -10.66
N ARG A 115 -17.92 -31.38 -9.41
CA ARG A 115 -18.68 -32.54 -8.90
C ARG A 115 -20.00 -32.16 -8.21
N GLU A 116 -20.23 -30.88 -7.95
CA GLU A 116 -21.42 -30.37 -7.25
C GLU A 116 -22.44 -29.69 -8.18
N ALA A 117 -22.39 -29.92 -9.50
CA ALA A 117 -23.48 -29.51 -10.38
C ALA A 117 -24.64 -30.52 -10.27
N PRO A 118 -25.82 -30.14 -9.72
CA PRO A 118 -26.97 -31.04 -9.70
C PRO A 118 -27.50 -31.27 -11.12
N SER A 119 -27.66 -32.54 -11.46
CA SER A 119 -28.54 -32.98 -12.54
C SER A 119 -29.99 -32.83 -12.08
N SER A 120 -30.79 -32.19 -12.94
CA SER A 120 -32.27 -32.13 -12.95
C SER A 120 -32.94 -31.17 -11.97
#